data_AF-Q074Z8-F1
#
_entry.id   AF-Q074Z8-F1
#
_cell.length_a   1.000
_cell.length_b   1.000
_cell.length_c   1.000
_cell.angle_alpha   90.00
_cell.angle_beta   90.00
_cell.angle_gamma   90.00
#
_symmetry.space_group_name_H-M   'P 1'
#
loop_
_entity.id
_entity.type
_entity.pdbx_description
1 polymer ?
#
loop_
_entity_poly.entity_id
_entity_poly.type
_entity_poly.pdbx_seq_one_letter_code
_entity_poly.pdbx_strand_id
1 'polypeptide(L)'
;MAFKTCAFTKNWLVIAVIVMCLCTEYYCQCTGGADCTSCTEACTGCGNCPNAVTCTDSQNCVNAVTCTGSTDCNTATTCTNSKDCFEATTCTDSTNCYKATACTIQQDVPDVKFFYCQQ
;
A
#
# COMPACT_ATOMS: atom_id res chain seq x y z
N MET A 1 -18.24 -10.53 14.36
CA MET A 1 -18.09 -9.76 15.60
C MET A 1 -19.38 -8.98 15.83
N ALA A 2 -20.07 -9.24 16.95
CA ALA A 2 -21.42 -8.73 17.21
C ALA A 2 -21.37 -7.29 17.73
N PHE A 3 -21.91 -6.34 16.96
CA PHE A 3 -22.13 -4.97 17.42
C PHE A 3 -23.48 -4.86 18.11
N LYS A 4 -23.42 -4.63 19.43
CA LYS A 4 -24.56 -4.37 20.32
C LYS A 4 -25.16 -3.01 19.94
N THR A 5 -26.39 -3.02 19.41
CA THR A 5 -27.08 -1.81 18.92
C THR A 5 -27.66 -1.01 20.08
N CYS A 6 -26.99 0.09 20.45
CA CYS A 6 -27.61 1.15 21.24
C CYS A 6 -28.68 1.86 20.40
N ALA A 7 -29.84 2.13 20.98
CA ALA A 7 -31.02 2.66 20.30
C ALA A 7 -30.76 4.03 19.65
N PHE A 8 -30.47 4.02 18.35
CA PHE A 8 -30.37 5.22 17.52
C PHE A 8 -31.67 5.40 16.73
N THR A 9 -32.22 6.61 16.78
CA THR A 9 -33.42 7.03 16.05
C THR A 9 -33.37 6.62 14.58
N LYS A 10 -34.50 6.16 14.03
CA LYS A 10 -34.66 5.51 12.70
C LYS A 10 -33.91 6.21 11.54
N ASN A 11 -33.83 7.54 11.53
CA ASN A 11 -33.09 8.30 10.51
C ASN A 11 -31.56 8.16 10.61
N TRP A 12 -31.00 8.04 11.81
CA TRP A 12 -29.54 7.91 12.00
C TRP A 12 -29.06 6.52 11.56
N LEU A 13 -29.86 5.47 11.81
CA LEU A 13 -29.55 4.12 11.32
C LEU A 13 -29.49 4.05 9.80
N VAL A 14 -30.37 4.77 9.09
CA VAL A 14 -30.34 4.84 7.62
C VAL A 14 -29.06 5.53 7.13
N ILE A 15 -28.68 6.66 7.72
CA ILE A 15 -27.45 7.37 7.35
C ILE A 15 -26.21 6.50 7.64
N ALA A 16 -26.14 5.84 8.79
CA ALA A 16 -25.02 4.97 9.15
C ALA A 16 -24.90 3.76 8.22
N VAL A 17 -26.02 3.16 7.82
CA VAL A 17 -26.04 2.05 6.85
C VAL A 17 -25.59 2.52 5.47
N ILE A 18 -26.03 3.69 5.01
CA ILE A 18 -25.60 4.25 3.71
C ILE A 18 -24.10 4.54 3.72
N VAL A 19 -23.58 5.17 4.76
CA VAL A 19 -22.14 5.46 4.89
C VAL A 19 -21.33 4.17 4.93
N MET A 20 -21.75 3.18 5.72
CA MET A 20 -21.05 1.90 5.83
C MET A 20 -21.07 1.13 4.50
N CYS A 21 -22.19 1.17 3.76
CA CYS A 21 -22.34 0.56 2.44
C CYS A 21 -21.45 1.23 1.39
N LEU A 22 -21.37 2.57 1.39
CA LEU A 22 -20.49 3.35 0.52
C LEU A 22 -19.01 3.10 0.83
N CYS A 23 -18.65 2.98 2.12
CA CYS A 23 -17.30 2.62 2.51
C CYS A 23 -16.93 1.21 2.01
N THR A 24 -17.83 0.23 2.09
CA THR A 24 -17.57 -1.11 1.54
C THR A 24 -17.43 -1.13 0.02
N GLU A 25 -18.23 -0.37 -0.72
CA GLU A 25 -18.11 -0.32 -2.17
C GLU A 25 -16.82 0.39 -2.63
N TYR A 26 -16.41 1.45 -1.93
CA TYR A 26 -15.16 2.17 -2.21
C TYR A 26 -13.91 1.33 -1.90
N TYR A 27 -13.89 0.60 -0.77
CA TYR A 27 -12.79 -0.29 -0.42
C TYR A 27 -12.65 -1.49 -1.38
N CYS A 28 -13.76 -1.98 -1.97
CA CYS A 28 -13.73 -3.06 -2.96
C CYS A 28 -13.06 -2.66 -4.29
N GLN A 29 -12.90 -1.37 -4.58
CA GLN A 29 -12.19 -0.91 -5.80
C GLN A 29 -10.67 -0.99 -5.67
N CYS A 30 -10.15 -1.22 -4.47
CA CYS A 30 -8.72 -1.15 -4.17
C CYS A 30 -8.05 -2.51 -4.06
N THR A 31 -8.76 -3.57 -4.44
CA THR A 31 -8.29 -4.95 -4.35
C THR A 31 -8.49 -5.69 -5.67
N GLY A 32 -7.41 -6.23 -6.25
CA GLY A 32 -7.49 -7.24 -7.33
C GLY A 32 -7.86 -6.71 -8.73
N GLY A 33 -7.54 -5.45 -9.05
CA GLY A 33 -7.86 -4.81 -10.33
C GLY A 33 -6.65 -4.50 -11.22
N ALA A 34 -6.89 -4.10 -12.47
CA ALA A 34 -5.82 -3.54 -13.31
C ALA A 34 -5.55 -2.06 -12.97
N ASP A 35 -6.59 -1.31 -12.59
CA ASP A 35 -6.49 0.12 -12.32
C ASP A 35 -7.26 0.49 -11.04
N CYS A 36 -6.52 0.97 -10.05
CA CYS A 36 -7.01 1.38 -8.73
C CYS A 36 -6.64 2.84 -8.45
N THR A 37 -6.63 3.67 -9.49
CA THR A 37 -6.31 5.11 -9.39
C THR A 37 -7.21 5.85 -8.40
N SER A 38 -8.44 5.39 -8.17
CA SER A 38 -9.35 5.98 -7.19
C SER A 38 -8.95 5.72 -5.73
N CYS A 39 -8.01 4.81 -5.48
CA CYS A 39 -7.61 4.38 -4.14
C CYS A 39 -6.56 5.29 -3.55
N THR A 40 -6.90 5.92 -2.42
CA THR A 40 -6.02 6.85 -1.72
C THR A 40 -5.43 6.28 -0.44
N GLU A 41 -6.07 5.29 0.17
CA GLU A 41 -5.68 4.74 1.47
C GLU A 41 -4.76 3.53 1.32
N ALA A 42 -5.34 2.39 0.93
CA ALA A 42 -4.63 1.13 0.76
C ALA A 42 -4.98 0.51 -0.59
N CYS A 43 -3.98 -0.02 -1.28
CA CYS A 43 -4.13 -0.74 -2.54
C CYS A 43 -3.50 -2.12 -2.41
N THR A 44 -4.22 -3.16 -2.81
CA THR A 44 -3.76 -4.54 -2.68
C THR A 44 -3.98 -5.33 -3.97
N GLY A 45 -2.94 -5.97 -4.49
CA GLY A 45 -3.06 -6.82 -5.67
C GLY A 45 -3.53 -6.07 -6.92
N CYS A 46 -3.13 -4.81 -7.11
CA CYS A 46 -3.61 -3.99 -8.23
C CYS A 46 -2.49 -3.48 -9.14
N GLY A 47 -2.80 -3.35 -10.44
CA GLY A 47 -1.83 -2.96 -11.46
C GLY A 47 -1.48 -1.45 -11.50
N ASN A 48 -2.32 -0.58 -10.95
CA ASN A 48 -2.06 0.86 -10.97
C ASN A 48 -2.62 1.55 -9.73
N CYS A 49 -1.74 1.93 -8.80
CA CYS A 49 -2.11 2.57 -7.53
C CYS A 49 -1.36 3.90 -7.29
N PRO A 50 -1.48 4.90 -8.17
CA PRO A 50 -0.67 6.12 -8.10
C PRO A 50 -0.96 6.96 -6.85
N ASN A 51 -2.17 6.87 -6.27
CA ASN A 51 -2.62 7.74 -5.17
C ASN A 51 -2.65 7.04 -3.81
N ALA A 52 -2.36 5.74 -3.74
CA ALA A 52 -2.51 4.97 -2.51
C ALA A 52 -1.38 5.29 -1.53
N VAL A 53 -1.71 5.50 -0.25
CA VAL A 53 -0.72 5.68 0.82
C VAL A 53 -0.01 4.36 1.16
N THR A 54 -0.72 3.24 1.11
CA THR A 54 -0.15 1.90 1.34
C THR A 54 -0.36 1.02 0.13
N CYS A 55 0.71 0.37 -0.33
CA CYS A 55 0.66 -0.61 -1.41
C CYS A 55 1.11 -1.98 -0.94
N THR A 56 0.36 -3.00 -1.34
CA THR A 56 0.69 -4.41 -1.10
C THR A 56 0.49 -5.21 -2.37
N ASP A 57 1.52 -5.91 -2.84
CA ASP A 57 1.49 -6.74 -4.05
C ASP A 57 0.92 -5.99 -5.28
N SER A 58 1.23 -4.70 -5.38
CA SER A 58 0.65 -3.76 -6.35
C SER A 58 1.74 -3.02 -7.15
N GLN A 59 1.35 -2.44 -8.28
CA GLN A 59 2.25 -1.73 -9.21
C GLN A 59 1.89 -0.24 -9.31
N ASN A 60 2.81 0.59 -9.82
CA ASN A 60 2.67 2.05 -9.96
C ASN A 60 2.37 2.77 -8.63
N CYS A 61 3.04 2.39 -7.55
CA CYS A 61 2.82 2.92 -6.19
C CYS A 61 3.58 4.22 -5.92
N VAL A 62 3.43 5.20 -6.81
CA VAL A 62 4.29 6.39 -6.87
C VAL A 62 4.24 7.24 -5.59
N ASN A 63 3.04 7.43 -5.03
CA ASN A 63 2.81 8.25 -3.83
C ASN A 63 2.65 7.43 -2.54
N ALA A 64 2.94 6.13 -2.58
CA ALA A 64 2.83 5.29 -1.41
C ALA A 64 3.90 5.63 -0.38
N VAL A 65 3.51 5.74 0.88
CA VAL A 65 4.41 5.90 2.03
C VAL A 65 5.00 4.55 2.43
N THR A 66 4.24 3.47 2.25
CA THR A 66 4.66 2.10 2.57
C THR A 66 4.38 1.18 1.39
N CYS A 67 5.41 0.43 0.99
CA CYS A 67 5.34 -0.56 -0.06
C CYS A 67 5.75 -1.94 0.44
N THR A 68 4.94 -2.95 0.11
CA THR A 68 5.23 -4.36 0.40
C THR A 68 4.98 -5.20 -0.85
N GLY A 69 5.99 -5.87 -1.39
CA GLY A 69 5.83 -6.67 -2.61
C GLY A 69 5.47 -5.85 -3.86
N SER A 70 5.83 -4.56 -3.89
CA SER A 70 5.33 -3.59 -4.88
C SER A 70 6.41 -2.98 -5.76
N THR A 71 6.01 -2.35 -6.86
CA THR A 71 6.91 -1.63 -7.78
C THR A 71 6.59 -0.13 -7.85
N ASP A 72 7.56 0.65 -8.35
CA ASP A 72 7.44 2.11 -8.57
C ASP A 72 7.21 2.90 -7.28
N CYS A 73 7.83 2.45 -6.18
CA CYS A 73 7.67 3.01 -4.83
C CYS A 73 8.54 4.24 -4.57
N ASN A 74 8.50 5.20 -5.49
CA ASN A 74 9.45 6.30 -5.59
C ASN A 74 9.55 7.14 -4.31
N THR A 75 8.41 7.38 -3.66
CA THR A 75 8.30 8.24 -2.47
C THR A 75 8.10 7.45 -1.16
N ALA A 76 8.16 6.12 -1.23
CA ALA A 76 7.94 5.29 -0.05
C ALA A 76 9.04 5.51 0.98
N THR A 77 8.63 5.67 2.24
CA THR A 77 9.56 5.78 3.38
C THR A 77 10.04 4.42 3.85
N THR A 78 9.21 3.39 3.63
CA THR A 78 9.45 2.01 4.02
C THR A 78 9.13 1.10 2.85
N CYS A 79 10.10 0.28 2.48
CA CYS A 79 9.98 -0.71 1.42
C CYS A 79 10.34 -2.10 1.92
N THR A 80 9.47 -3.06 1.64
CA THR A 80 9.69 -4.49 1.90
C THR A 80 9.46 -5.27 0.63
N ASN A 81 10.44 -6.07 0.19
CA ASN A 81 10.39 -6.86 -1.05
C ASN A 81 9.87 -6.04 -2.26
N SER A 82 10.29 -4.78 -2.38
CA SER A 82 9.74 -3.82 -3.33
C SER A 82 10.82 -3.25 -4.25
N LYS A 83 10.42 -2.60 -5.34
CA LYS A 83 11.33 -2.01 -6.34
C LYS A 83 11.15 -0.49 -6.40
N ASP A 84 12.20 0.20 -6.83
CA ASP A 84 12.22 1.66 -7.07
C ASP A 84 11.98 2.51 -5.83
N CYS A 85 12.60 2.12 -4.72
CA CYS A 85 12.44 2.73 -3.40
C CYS A 85 13.40 3.91 -3.15
N PHE A 86 13.40 4.90 -4.03
CA PHE A 86 14.42 5.96 -4.05
C PHE A 86 14.51 6.77 -2.75
N GLU A 87 13.36 7.10 -2.16
CA GLU A 87 13.25 7.93 -0.95
C GLU A 87 13.11 7.12 0.35
N ALA A 88 13.21 5.79 0.28
CA ALA A 88 13.00 4.94 1.43
C ALA A 88 14.12 5.10 2.47
N THR A 89 13.71 5.29 3.72
CA THR A 89 14.59 5.31 4.89
C THR A 89 14.87 3.90 5.39
N THR A 90 13.90 3.00 5.22
CA THR A 90 14.00 1.59 5.58
C THR A 90 13.74 0.73 4.37
N CYS A 91 14.70 -0.11 4.02
CA CYS A 91 14.57 -1.08 2.95
C CYS A 91 14.86 -2.49 3.44
N THR A 92 13.93 -3.40 3.18
CA THR A 92 14.10 -4.83 3.41
C THR A 92 13.88 -5.56 2.09
N ASP A 93 14.86 -6.33 1.61
CA ASP A 93 14.76 -7.12 0.37
C ASP A 93 14.32 -6.30 -0.86
N SER A 94 14.65 -5.01 -0.88
CA SER A 94 14.16 -4.04 -1.88
C SER A 94 15.32 -3.45 -2.70
N THR A 95 15.01 -2.93 -3.90
CA THR A 95 16.03 -2.34 -4.81
C THR A 95 15.90 -0.82 -4.91
N ASN A 96 16.97 -0.18 -5.39
CA ASN A 96 17.04 1.27 -5.64
C ASN A 96 16.84 2.15 -4.40
N CYS A 97 17.32 1.69 -3.25
CA CYS A 97 17.21 2.35 -1.96
C CYS A 97 18.33 3.36 -1.70
N TYR A 98 18.30 4.50 -2.39
CA TYR A 98 19.40 5.47 -2.34
C TYR A 98 19.51 6.26 -1.03
N LYS A 99 18.41 6.42 -0.28
CA LYS A 99 18.36 7.19 0.97
C LYS A 99 18.16 6.33 2.23
N ALA A 100 18.30 5.00 2.09
CA ALA A 100 18.01 4.10 3.20
C ALA A 100 19.10 4.16 4.27
N THR A 101 18.68 4.44 5.51
CA THR A 101 19.54 4.37 6.70
C THR A 101 19.53 2.96 7.29
N ALA A 102 18.43 2.22 7.12
CA ALA A 102 18.30 0.83 7.53
C ALA A 102 18.08 -0.04 6.31
N CYS A 103 19.03 -0.96 6.06
CA CYS A 103 18.98 -1.88 4.94
C CYS A 103 19.15 -3.32 5.43
N THR A 104 18.14 -4.17 5.21
CA THR A 104 18.16 -5.59 5.58
C THR A 104 17.97 -6.43 4.31
N ILE A 105 18.83 -7.43 4.12
CA ILE A 105 18.76 -8.33 2.96
C ILE A 105 18.77 -9.76 3.48
N GLN A 106 17.74 -10.54 3.14
CA GLN A 106 17.71 -11.98 3.29
C GLN A 106 18.36 -12.60 2.05
N GLN A 107 19.36 -13.46 2.27
CA GLN A 107 20.28 -13.95 1.23
C GLN A 107 19.66 -14.86 0.14
N ASP A 108 18.33 -15.02 0.10
CA ASP A 108 17.64 -15.98 -0.79
C ASP A 108 16.85 -15.31 -1.94
N VAL A 109 17.00 -14.01 -2.18
CA VAL A 109 16.38 -13.36 -3.35
C VAL A 109 17.27 -13.54 -4.59
N PRO A 110 16.87 -14.29 -5.63
CA PRO A 110 17.73 -14.67 -6.76
C PRO A 110 18.13 -13.52 -7.70
N ASP A 111 17.58 -12.32 -7.52
CA ASP A 111 17.79 -11.15 -8.39
C ASP A 111 18.65 -10.04 -7.74
N VAL A 112 19.49 -10.40 -6.75
CA VAL A 112 20.26 -9.47 -5.89
C VAL A 112 21.42 -8.70 -6.55
N LYS A 113 21.50 -8.59 -7.88
CA LYS A 113 22.61 -7.88 -8.53
C LYS A 113 22.60 -6.35 -8.37
N PHE A 114 21.53 -5.76 -7.81
CA PHE A 114 21.35 -4.30 -7.71
C PHE A 114 20.92 -3.81 -6.31
N PHE A 115 21.41 -4.46 -5.24
CA PHE A 115 21.23 -3.95 -3.88
C PHE A 115 22.18 -2.80 -3.58
N TYR A 116 21.93 -1.63 -4.19
CA TYR A 116 22.60 -0.38 -3.81
C TYR A 116 21.83 0.28 -2.66
N CYS A 117 21.99 -0.24 -1.45
CA CYS A 117 21.87 0.61 -0.27
C CYS A 117 23.13 1.45 -0.23
N GLN A 118 23.02 2.70 -0.71
CA GLN A 118 24.11 3.68 -0.66
C GLN A 118 24.30 4.06 0.81
N GLN A 119 25.15 3.32 1.53
CA GLN A 119 25.68 3.72 2.83
C GLN A 119 26.75 4.79 2.65
#